data_AF-A0A8C2AQF3-F1
#
_entry.id   AF-A0A8C2AQF3-F1
#
_cell.length_a   1.000
_cell.length_b   1.000
_cell.length_c   1.000
_cell.angle_alpha   90.00
_cell.angle_beta   90.00
_cell.angle_gamma   90.00
#
_symmetry.space_group_name_H-M   'P 1'
#
loop_
_entity.id
_entity.type
_entity.pdbx_description
1 polymer ?
#
loop_
_entity_poly.entity_id
_entity_poly.type
_entity_poly.pdbx_seq_one_letter_code
_entity_poly.pdbx_strand_id
1 'polypeptide(L)'
;MNPVKESLDPVARSFYMGLLAYRSTPLECGYSPAYLLMGQRLRSNLPVSENLLSTRHGEKVKKYKEHQRAKQKSYYNKGTCQLP
;
A
#
# COMPACT_ATOMS: atom_id res chain seq x y z
N MET A 1 23.88 -1.10 -21.39
CA MET A 1 24.19 -2.41 -20.79
C MET A 1 24.26 -2.19 -19.28
N ASN A 2 23.25 -2.62 -18.51
CA ASN A 2 23.23 -2.34 -17.06
C ASN A 2 23.98 -3.45 -16.31
N PRO A 3 25.08 -3.14 -15.58
CA PRO A 3 26.00 -4.15 -15.04
C PRO A 3 25.53 -4.81 -13.72
N VAL A 4 24.30 -4.57 -13.26
CA VAL A 4 23.84 -5.03 -11.92
C VAL A 4 23.06 -6.35 -11.98
N LYS A 5 23.10 -7.07 -13.10
CA LYS A 5 22.43 -8.40 -13.18
C LYS A 5 23.31 -9.53 -12.66
N GLU A 6 24.60 -9.30 -12.46
CA GLU A 6 25.58 -10.26 -11.97
C GLU A 6 25.35 -10.55 -10.47
N SER A 7 25.09 -11.83 -10.17
CA SER A 7 25.03 -12.49 -8.85
C SER A 7 24.18 -11.85 -7.74
N LEU A 8 22.86 -11.79 -7.92
CA LEU A 8 21.95 -11.80 -6.78
C LEU A 8 21.50 -13.25 -6.56
N ASP A 9 21.75 -13.80 -5.37
CA ASP A 9 21.35 -15.17 -5.01
C ASP A 9 19.92 -15.43 -5.50
N PRO A 10 19.63 -16.60 -6.08
CA PRO A 10 18.31 -16.88 -6.67
C PRO A 10 17.17 -16.69 -5.66
N VAL A 11 17.45 -16.95 -4.38
CA VAL A 11 16.54 -16.70 -3.25
C VAL A 11 16.34 -15.20 -3.04
N ALA A 12 17.42 -14.42 -2.94
CA ALA A 12 17.34 -12.97 -2.76
C ALA A 12 16.60 -12.30 -3.93
N ARG A 13 16.90 -12.70 -5.18
CA ARG A 13 16.18 -12.21 -6.37
C ARG A 13 14.68 -12.49 -6.27
N SER A 14 14.29 -13.71 -5.91
CA SER A 14 12.89 -14.09 -5.76
C SER A 14 12.20 -13.27 -4.67
N PHE A 15 12.89 -13.02 -3.55
CA PHE A 15 12.41 -12.16 -2.47
C PHE A 15 12.16 -10.72 -2.94
N TYR A 16 13.14 -10.08 -3.61
CA TYR A 16 12.98 -8.71 -4.09
C TYR A 16 11.89 -8.58 -5.16
N MET A 17 11.70 -9.60 -6.01
CA MET A 17 10.60 -9.62 -6.98
C MET A 17 9.24 -9.75 -6.29
N GLY A 18 9.12 -10.60 -5.27
CA GLY A 18 7.90 -10.70 -4.45
C GLY A 18 7.59 -9.38 -3.74
N LEU A 19 8.60 -8.75 -3.15
CA LEU A 19 8.45 -7.44 -2.50
C LEU A 19 8.06 -6.35 -3.51
N LEU A 20 8.64 -6.38 -4.72
CA LEU A 20 8.30 -5.50 -5.84
C LEU A 20 6.84 -5.68 -6.28
N ALA A 21 6.35 -6.91 -6.36
CA ALA A 21 4.95 -7.19 -6.66
C ALA A 21 4.07 -6.60 -5.55
N TYR A 22 4.33 -6.96 -4.30
CA TYR A 22 3.55 -6.48 -3.15
C TYR A 22 3.44 -4.96 -3.10
N ARG A 23 4.56 -4.23 -3.25
CA ARG A 23 4.58 -2.75 -3.19
C ARG A 23 3.80 -2.07 -4.32
N SER A 24 3.58 -2.75 -5.45
CA SER A 24 2.89 -2.23 -6.63
C SER A 24 1.45 -2.70 -6.77
N THR A 25 1.06 -3.80 -6.13
CA THR A 25 -0.31 -4.32 -6.13
C THR A 25 -1.25 -3.46 -5.29
N PRO A 26 -2.41 -3.04 -5.82
CA PRO A 26 -3.43 -2.34 -5.04
C PRO A 26 -4.00 -3.25 -3.95
N LEU A 27 -4.23 -2.69 -2.75
CA LEU A 27 -5.02 -3.36 -1.71
C LEU A 27 -6.52 -3.09 -1.93
N GLU A 28 -7.37 -3.63 -1.05
CA GLU A 28 -8.82 -3.40 -1.03
C GLU A 28 -9.20 -1.91 -0.96
N CYS A 29 -8.34 -1.06 -0.40
CA CYS A 29 -8.55 0.39 -0.38
C CYS A 29 -8.27 1.09 -1.74
N GLY A 30 -7.87 0.34 -2.76
CA GLY A 30 -7.57 0.82 -4.11
C GLY A 30 -6.17 1.39 -4.30
N TYR A 31 -5.34 1.41 -3.25
CA TYR A 31 -3.98 1.97 -3.28
C TYR A 31 -2.93 0.89 -2.99
N SER A 32 -1.74 1.00 -3.59
CA SER A 32 -0.64 0.06 -3.33
C SER A 32 0.14 0.44 -2.06
N PRO A 33 0.88 -0.50 -1.43
CA PRO A 33 1.64 -0.19 -0.22
C PRO A 33 2.63 0.96 -0.38
N ALA A 34 3.35 1.02 -1.51
CA ALA A 34 4.28 2.12 -1.78
C ALA A 34 3.55 3.46 -1.86
N TYR A 35 2.35 3.49 -2.44
CA TYR A 35 1.54 4.69 -2.52
C TYR A 35 1.07 5.16 -1.15
N LEU A 36 0.70 4.23 -0.27
CA LEU A 36 0.28 4.55 1.09
C LEU A 36 1.40 5.16 1.94
N LEU A 37 2.64 4.70 1.75
CA LEU A 37 3.81 5.16 2.50
C LEU A 37 4.46 6.40 1.88
N MET A 38 4.62 6.39 0.57
CA MET A 38 5.40 7.39 -0.18
C MET A 38 4.51 8.41 -0.89
N GLY A 39 3.18 8.26 -0.86
CA GLY A 39 2.23 9.14 -1.54
C GLY A 39 2.23 9.04 -3.07
N GLN A 40 3.06 8.17 -3.66
CA GLN A 40 3.27 8.06 -5.11
C GLN A 40 3.38 6.60 -5.54
N ARG A 41 3.05 6.33 -6.82
CA ARG A 41 3.27 5.02 -7.42
C ARG A 41 4.73 4.84 -7.80
N LEU A 42 5.23 3.61 -7.77
CA LEU A 42 6.59 3.31 -8.20
C LEU A 42 6.71 3.37 -9.72
N ARG A 43 7.86 3.85 -10.20
CA ARG A 43 8.17 3.86 -11.64
C ARG A 43 8.35 2.43 -12.14
N SER A 44 7.67 2.13 -13.23
CA SER A 44 7.72 0.84 -13.94
C SER A 44 7.99 1.06 -15.42
N ASN A 45 8.27 -0.01 -16.16
CA ASN A 45 8.40 0.05 -17.62
C ASN A 45 7.07 0.36 -18.33
N LEU A 46 5.95 0.21 -17.61
CA LEU A 46 4.63 0.62 -18.09
C LEU A 46 4.47 2.13 -17.94
N PRO A 47 3.88 2.83 -18.92
CA PRO A 47 3.55 4.24 -18.80
C PRO A 47 2.54 4.43 -17.66
N VAL A 48 2.80 5.42 -16.81
CA VAL A 48 1.94 5.78 -15.68
C VAL A 48 1.67 7.28 -15.79
N SER A 49 0.43 7.69 -15.50
CA SER A 49 0.07 9.12 -15.48
C SER A 49 0.91 9.87 -14.42
N GLU A 50 1.48 11.01 -14.81
CA GLU A 50 2.29 11.88 -13.93
C GLU A 50 1.54 12.30 -12.64
N ASN A 51 0.22 12.41 -12.70
CA ASN A 51 -0.61 12.72 -11.54
C ASN A 51 -0.47 11.65 -10.43
N LEU A 52 -0.30 10.37 -10.81
CA LEU A 52 -0.14 9.23 -9.91
C LEU A 52 1.29 9.10 -9.35
N LEU A 53 2.25 9.84 -9.91
CA LEU A 53 3.62 9.94 -9.43
C LEU A 53 3.80 11.07 -8.40
N SER A 54 2.77 11.91 -8.19
CA SER A 54 2.82 13.03 -7.25
C SER A 54 2.30 12.66 -5.85
N THR A 55 2.97 13.17 -4.80
CA THR A 55 2.80 12.84 -3.37
C THR A 55 1.51 13.33 -2.69
N ARG A 56 0.54 13.90 -3.42
CA ARG A 56 -0.48 14.79 -2.83
C ARG A 56 -1.77 14.11 -2.31
N HIS A 57 -1.82 12.78 -2.11
CA HIS A 57 -3.12 12.07 -2.07
C HIS A 57 -3.43 11.26 -0.79
N GLY A 58 -2.87 11.60 0.37
CA GLY A 58 -3.09 10.87 1.62
C GLY A 58 -4.49 10.98 2.26
N GLU A 59 -5.25 12.04 1.96
CA GLU A 59 -6.50 12.35 2.68
C GLU A 59 -7.61 11.32 2.49
N LYS A 60 -7.74 10.77 1.27
CA LYS A 60 -8.79 9.80 0.94
C LYS A 60 -8.64 8.51 1.75
N VAL A 61 -7.41 8.02 1.89
CA VAL A 61 -7.08 6.82 2.68
C VAL A 61 -7.38 7.06 4.15
N LYS A 62 -7.03 8.23 4.68
CA LYS A 62 -7.29 8.60 6.07
C LYS A 62 -8.79 8.51 6.37
N LYS A 63 -9.62 9.14 5.54
CA LYS A 63 -11.09 9.09 5.65
C LYS A 63 -11.64 7.66 5.58
N TYR A 64 -11.13 6.84 4.65
CA TYR A 64 -11.54 5.42 4.55
C TYR A 64 -11.22 4.65 5.83
N LYS A 65 -10.01 4.78 6.37
CA LYS A 65 -9.60 4.11 7.61
C LYS A 65 -10.40 4.58 8.82
N GLU A 66 -10.71 5.86 8.91
CA GLU A 66 -11.58 6.42 9.97
C GLU A 66 -12.98 5.79 9.92
N HIS A 67 -13.56 5.66 8.73
CA HIS A 67 -14.84 4.98 8.56
C HIS A 67 -14.78 3.51 9.00
N GLN A 68 -13.73 2.76 8.62
CA GLN A 68 -13.57 1.37 9.07
C GLN A 68 -13.43 1.26 10.59
N ARG A 69 -12.64 2.17 11.22
CA ARG A 69 -12.52 2.22 12.68
C ARG A 69 -13.86 2.52 13.35
N ALA A 70 -14.64 3.47 12.82
CA ALA A 70 -15.96 3.80 13.35
C ALA A 70 -16.92 2.61 13.26
N LYS A 71 -16.92 1.90 12.12
CA LYS A 71 -17.69 0.67 11.92
C LYS A 71 -17.28 -0.39 12.95
N GLN A 72 -15.98 -0.65 13.09
CA GLN A 72 -15.46 -1.63 14.03
C GLN A 72 -15.80 -1.29 15.49
N LYS A 73 -15.68 -0.01 15.87
CA LYS A 73 -16.11 0.50 17.19
C LYS A 73 -17.59 0.24 17.44
N SER A 74 -18.45 0.53 16.46
CA SER A 74 -19.90 0.28 16.58
C SER A 74 -20.20 -1.20 16.83
N TYR A 75 -19.58 -2.12 16.10
CA TYR A 75 -19.76 -3.56 16.31
C TYR A 75 -19.25 -4.03 17.67
N TYR A 76 -18.07 -3.57 18.09
CA TYR A 76 -17.51 -3.92 19.39
C TYR A 76 -18.42 -3.43 20.54
N ASN A 77 -18.85 -2.17 20.48
CA ASN A 77 -19.66 -1.56 21.53
C ASN A 77 -21.02 -2.24 21.73
N LYS A 78 -21.57 -2.93 20.72
CA LYS A 78 -22.82 -3.71 20.85
C LYS A 78 -22.69 -4.88 21.82
N GLY A 79 -21.50 -5.42 22.01
CA GLY A 79 -21.24 -6.57 22.90
C GLY A 79 -20.73 -6.18 24.29
N THR A 80 -20.51 -4.90 24.55
CA THR A 80 -19.93 -4.43 25.82
C THR A 80 -20.99 -3.73 26.67
N CYS A 81 -21.41 -4.34 27.77
CA CYS A 81 -22.11 -3.62 28.84
C CYS A 81 -21.14 -2.57 29.42
N GLN A 82 -21.58 -1.32 29.53
CA GLN A 82 -20.80 -0.32 30.26
C GLN A 82 -20.80 -0.73 31.74
N LEU A 83 -19.61 -0.94 32.31
CA LEU A 83 -19.50 -1.24 33.74
C LEU A 83 -19.96 -0.01 34.55
N PRO A 84 -20.71 -0.23 35.65
CA PRO A 84 -21.18 0.83 36.53
C PRO A 84 -20.05 1.58 37.24
#